data_AF-A0A815K709-F1
#
_entry.id   AF-A0A815K709-F1
#
_cell.length_a   1.000
_cell.length_b   1.000
_cell.length_c   1.000
_cell.angle_alpha   90.00
_cell.angle_beta   90.00
_cell.angle_gamma   90.00
#
_symmetry.space_group_name_H-M   'P 1'
#
loop_
_entity.id
_entity.type
_entity.pdbx_description
1 polymer ?
#
loop_
_entity_poly.entity_id
_entity_poly.type
_entity_poly.pdbx_seq_one_letter_code
_entity_poly.pdbx_strand_id
1 'polypeptide(L)'
;MHIVFTNLIQHRTIGMIGKFFLIPLGVQPFKTLISVCKPKKPTECTYEEIIQKLRTNYARVTFSSTERINFFATRQESSQTLTDFANRLHDKTVTCKFPNDFYEEALVTAFVGGLQNEFVRKHLMQQNLEAFEQTLNAARTF
;
A
#
# COMPACT_ATOMS: atom_id res chain seq x y z
N MET A 1 -14.88 -25.96 -45.23
CA MET A 1 -14.24 -24.67 -45.54
C MET A 1 -15.01 -23.54 -44.86
N HIS A 2 -14.91 -23.45 -43.54
CA HIS A 2 -15.29 -22.27 -42.76
C HIS A 2 -14.08 -21.98 -41.88
N ILE A 3 -13.82 -20.71 -41.57
CA ILE A 3 -12.62 -20.14 -40.90
C ILE A 3 -11.64 -19.49 -41.88
N VAL A 4 -12.06 -18.43 -42.57
CA VAL A 4 -11.16 -17.33 -43.01
C VAL A 4 -11.93 -16.01 -43.13
N PHE A 5 -12.65 -15.55 -42.10
CA PHE A 5 -13.22 -14.17 -42.14
C PHE A 5 -13.29 -13.42 -40.81
N THR A 6 -12.84 -14.00 -39.70
CA THR A 6 -12.82 -13.32 -38.39
C THR A 6 -11.48 -12.62 -38.05
N ASN A 7 -10.45 -12.73 -38.90
CA ASN A 7 -9.11 -12.22 -38.60
C ASN A 7 -8.78 -10.81 -39.11
N LEU A 8 -9.68 -10.13 -39.83
CA LEU A 8 -9.36 -8.80 -40.39
C LEU A 8 -9.93 -7.61 -39.63
N ILE A 9 -10.75 -7.81 -38.59
CA ILE A 9 -11.33 -6.69 -37.83
C ILE A 9 -10.63 -6.48 -36.46
N GLN A 10 -9.98 -7.51 -35.88
CA GLN A 10 -9.25 -7.32 -34.62
C GLN A 10 -7.92 -6.56 -34.78
N HIS A 11 -7.30 -6.55 -35.96
CA HIS A 11 -5.95 -6.01 -36.12
C HIS A 11 -5.86 -4.48 -36.30
N ARG A 12 -6.97 -3.78 -36.54
CA ARG A 12 -6.97 -2.30 -36.70
C ARG A 12 -7.41 -1.53 -35.45
N THR A 13 -8.16 -2.15 -34.53
CA THR A 13 -8.66 -1.45 -33.33
C THR A 13 -7.68 -1.50 -32.16
N ILE A 14 -6.79 -2.52 -32.11
CA ILE A 14 -5.79 -2.68 -31.04
C ILE A 14 -4.71 -1.58 -31.09
N GLY A 15 -4.44 -1.00 -32.27
CA GLY A 15 -3.51 0.11 -32.43
C GLY A 15 -4.01 1.47 -31.91
N MET A 16 -5.33 1.61 -31.67
CA MET A 16 -5.93 2.87 -31.18
C MET A 16 -6.02 2.95 -29.66
N ILE A 17 -6.18 1.82 -28.97
CA ILE A 17 -6.34 1.81 -27.50
C ILE A 17 -5.00 2.07 -26.81
N GLY A 18 -3.90 1.52 -27.35
CA GLY A 18 -2.54 1.81 -26.86
C GLY A 18 -2.08 3.24 -27.13
N LYS A 19 -2.60 3.89 -28.19
CA LYS A 19 -2.32 5.30 -28.48
C LYS A 19 -3.07 6.26 -27.55
N PHE A 20 -4.26 5.90 -27.09
CA PHE A 20 -5.09 6.81 -26.28
C PHE A 20 -4.68 6.84 -24.80
N PHE A 21 -4.17 5.72 -24.26
CA PHE A 21 -3.77 5.62 -22.85
C PHE A 21 -2.44 6.34 -22.54
N LEU A 22 -1.62 6.63 -23.55
CA LEU A 22 -0.32 7.31 -23.40
C LEU A 22 -0.40 8.85 -23.43
N ILE A 23 -1.57 9.42 -23.76
CA ILE A 23 -1.75 10.87 -23.96
C ILE A 23 -1.99 11.68 -22.66
N PRO A 24 -2.56 11.15 -21.55
CA PRO A 24 -2.70 11.93 -20.33
C PRO A 24 -1.47 11.89 -19.41
N LEU A 25 -0.48 11.04 -19.72
CA LEU A 25 0.74 10.96 -18.93
C LEU A 25 1.69 12.05 -19.44
N GLY A 26 2.02 13.02 -18.58
CA GLY A 26 2.97 14.08 -18.92
C GLY A 26 4.34 13.56 -19.41
N VAL A 27 5.30 14.45 -19.64
CA VAL A 27 6.60 14.08 -20.22
C VAL A 27 7.40 13.09 -19.34
N GLN A 28 7.14 13.06 -18.03
CA GLN A 28 7.87 12.23 -17.06
C GLN A 28 7.58 10.72 -17.18
N PRO A 29 6.31 10.24 -17.16
CA PRO A 29 6.04 8.80 -17.17
C PRO A 29 6.36 8.14 -18.53
N PHE A 30 6.37 8.90 -19.63
CA PHE A 30 6.77 8.39 -20.95
C PHE A 30 8.27 8.06 -21.02
N LYS A 31 9.14 8.91 -20.44
CA LYS A 31 10.58 8.63 -20.31
C LYS A 31 10.83 7.38 -19.47
N THR A 32 10.08 7.24 -18.38
CA THR A 32 10.07 6.04 -17.53
C THR A 32 9.69 4.80 -18.34
N LEU A 33 8.62 4.84 -19.13
CA LEU A 33 8.19 3.73 -19.96
C LEU A 33 9.26 3.30 -20.98
N ILE A 34 9.90 4.27 -21.65
CA ILE A 34 11.02 4.00 -22.57
C ILE A 34 12.19 3.34 -21.84
N SER A 35 12.53 3.83 -20.64
CA SER A 35 13.61 3.26 -19.81
C SER A 35 13.33 1.80 -19.45
N VAL A 36 12.08 1.50 -19.05
CA VAL A 36 11.62 0.17 -18.64
C VAL A 36 11.58 -0.82 -19.82
N CYS A 37 11.30 -0.34 -21.02
CA CYS A 37 11.19 -1.19 -22.20
C CYS A 37 12.55 -1.63 -22.76
N LYS A 38 13.66 -0.94 -22.43
CA LYS A 38 15.01 -1.29 -22.92
C LYS A 38 15.34 -2.77 -22.68
N PRO A 39 16.02 -3.44 -23.64
CA PRO A 39 16.55 -2.90 -24.91
C PRO A 39 15.51 -2.77 -26.05
N LYS A 40 14.26 -3.21 -25.84
CA LYS A 40 13.19 -3.16 -26.86
C LYS A 40 12.48 -1.81 -26.87
N LYS A 41 11.85 -1.45 -27.98
CA LYS A 41 10.99 -0.26 -28.04
C LYS A 41 9.67 -0.54 -27.31
N PRO A 42 9.01 0.46 -26.70
CA PRO A 42 7.68 0.27 -26.10
C PRO A 42 6.62 -0.29 -27.06
N THR A 43 6.79 -0.05 -28.36
CA THR A 43 5.93 -0.58 -29.44
C THR A 43 6.17 -2.07 -29.74
N GLU A 44 7.24 -2.65 -29.20
CA GLU A 44 7.66 -4.05 -29.39
C GLU A 44 7.42 -4.89 -28.12
N CYS A 45 6.94 -4.26 -27.04
CA CYS A 45 6.54 -4.93 -25.81
C CYS A 45 5.02 -5.09 -25.80
N THR A 46 4.55 -6.25 -25.34
CA THR A 46 3.13 -6.47 -25.02
C THR A 46 2.72 -5.64 -23.80
N TYR A 47 1.42 -5.40 -23.66
CA TYR A 47 0.88 -4.67 -22.51
C TYR A 47 1.25 -5.36 -21.18
N GLU A 48 1.17 -6.69 -21.16
CA GLU A 48 1.48 -7.53 -20.01
C GLU A 48 2.96 -7.44 -19.63
N GLU A 49 3.88 -7.45 -20.61
CA GLU A 49 5.31 -7.25 -20.37
C GLU A 49 5.63 -5.86 -19.82
N ILE A 50 4.95 -4.81 -20.32
CA ILE A 50 5.11 -3.44 -19.82
C ILE A 50 4.63 -3.34 -18.38
N ILE A 51 3.45 -3.87 -18.07
CA ILE A 51 2.91 -3.86 -16.70
C ILE A 51 3.80 -4.66 -15.76
N GLN A 52 4.29 -5.82 -16.17
CA GLN A 52 5.17 -6.63 -15.35
C GLN A 52 6.49 -5.90 -15.07
N LYS A 53 7.10 -5.30 -16.09
CA LYS A 53 8.33 -4.53 -15.92
C LYS A 53 8.11 -3.26 -15.10
N LEU A 54 6.97 -2.60 -15.23
CA LEU A 54 6.60 -1.45 -14.38
C LEU A 54 6.39 -1.90 -12.94
N ARG A 55 5.73 -3.03 -12.69
CA ARG A 55 5.61 -3.62 -11.35
C ARG A 55 6.99 -3.96 -10.79
N THR A 56 7.88 -4.57 -11.57
CA THR A 56 9.23 -4.89 -11.08
C THR A 56 10.09 -3.65 -10.79
N ASN A 57 10.01 -2.60 -11.61
CA ASN A 57 10.85 -1.40 -11.47
C ASN A 57 10.23 -0.32 -10.57
N TYR A 58 8.90 -0.30 -10.43
CA TYR A 58 8.14 0.77 -9.75
C TYR A 58 7.08 0.28 -8.77
N ALA A 59 6.84 -1.03 -8.60
CA ALA A 59 6.23 -1.45 -7.35
C ALA A 59 7.21 -0.99 -6.27
N ARG A 60 6.76 -0.10 -5.38
CA ARG A 60 7.50 0.17 -4.15
C ARG A 60 7.77 -1.20 -3.56
N VAL A 61 9.03 -1.63 -3.55
CA VAL A 61 9.43 -2.83 -2.85
C VAL A 61 9.24 -2.49 -1.37
N THR A 62 8.06 -2.78 -0.85
CA THR A 62 7.74 -2.58 0.56
C THR A 62 8.23 -3.80 1.30
N PHE A 63 9.38 -3.65 1.95
CA PHE A 63 9.89 -4.67 2.85
C PHE A 63 9.01 -4.68 4.10
N SER A 64 8.52 -5.85 4.50
CA SER A 64 7.74 -5.99 5.74
C SER A 64 8.46 -5.37 6.93
N SER A 65 9.79 -5.50 7.00
CA SER A 65 10.61 -4.86 8.04
C SER A 65 10.52 -3.34 8.03
N THR A 66 10.55 -2.70 6.85
CA THR A 66 10.39 -1.24 6.72
C THR A 66 8.99 -0.81 7.12
N GLU A 67 7.96 -1.55 6.71
CA GLU A 67 6.57 -1.28 7.08
C GLU A 67 6.37 -1.39 8.60
N ARG A 68 6.97 -2.40 9.24
CA ARG A 68 6.95 -2.56 10.70
C ARG A 68 7.61 -1.39 11.44
N ILE A 69 8.78 -0.93 10.96
CA ILE A 69 9.45 0.25 11.53
C ILE A 69 8.53 1.48 11.43
N ASN A 70 7.94 1.71 10.25
CA ASN A 70 7.02 2.82 10.03
C ASN A 70 5.74 2.71 10.88
N PHE A 71 5.25 1.49 11.08
CA PHE A 71 4.10 1.20 11.94
C PHE A 71 4.38 1.62 13.38
N PHE A 72 5.47 1.14 13.99
CA PHE A 72 5.84 1.51 15.36
C PHE A 72 6.26 2.99 15.51
N ALA A 73 6.68 3.65 14.43
CA ALA A 73 6.95 5.08 14.40
C ALA A 73 5.69 5.95 14.25
N THR A 74 4.52 5.37 13.98
CA THR A 74 3.29 6.13 13.77
C THR A 74 2.84 6.80 15.08
N ARG A 75 2.44 8.07 15.01
CA ARG A 75 1.94 8.87 16.15
C ARG A 75 0.56 9.43 15.86
N GLN A 76 -0.29 9.51 16.88
CA GLN A 76 -1.60 10.13 16.80
C GLN A 76 -1.45 11.63 16.43
N GLU A 77 -2.25 12.09 15.47
CA GLU A 77 -2.30 13.50 15.09
C GLU A 77 -3.17 14.28 16.08
N SER A 78 -2.91 15.59 16.25
CA SER A 78 -3.60 16.42 17.24
C SER A 78 -5.11 16.55 17.04
N SER A 79 -5.57 16.43 15.79
CA SER A 79 -6.99 16.46 15.42
C SER A 79 -7.63 15.08 15.37
N GLN A 80 -6.86 14.00 15.54
CA GLN A 80 -7.32 12.63 15.33
C GLN A 80 -7.94 12.05 16.60
N THR A 81 -9.13 11.47 16.49
CA THR A 81 -9.76 10.75 17.62
C THR A 81 -9.04 9.44 17.92
N LEU A 82 -9.24 8.89 19.12
CA LEU A 82 -8.67 7.59 19.49
C LEU A 82 -9.13 6.47 18.54
N THR A 83 -10.40 6.48 18.14
CA THR A 83 -10.96 5.48 17.21
C THR A 83 -10.36 5.64 15.80
N ASP A 84 -10.20 6.87 15.31
CA ASP A 84 -9.55 7.11 14.01
C ASP A 84 -8.10 6.66 14.03
N PHE A 85 -7.41 6.86 15.16
CA PHE A 85 -6.03 6.40 15.32
C PHE A 85 -5.92 4.87 15.34
N ALA A 86 -6.81 4.20 16.07
CA ALA A 86 -6.92 2.74 16.08
C ALA A 86 -7.15 2.19 14.66
N ASN A 87 -8.14 2.73 13.93
CA ASN A 87 -8.43 2.32 12.55
C ASN A 87 -7.22 2.51 11.63
N ARG A 88 -6.53 3.64 11.73
CA ARG A 88 -5.32 3.90 10.93
C ARG A 88 -4.19 2.93 11.23
N LEU A 89 -4.05 2.48 12.47
CA LEU A 89 -3.07 1.45 12.82
C LEU A 89 -3.47 0.10 12.21
N HIS A 90 -4.74 -0.31 12.31
CA HIS A 90 -5.22 -1.53 11.66
C HIS A 90 -4.93 -1.53 10.15
N ASP A 91 -5.21 -0.44 9.45
CA ASP A 91 -4.93 -0.32 8.01
C ASP A 91 -3.44 -0.53 7.68
N LYS A 92 -2.54 -0.01 8.54
CA LYS A 92 -1.09 -0.17 8.37
C LYS A 92 -0.60 -1.60 8.63
N THR A 93 -1.32 -2.40 9.41
CA THR A 93 -0.90 -3.79 9.67
C THR A 93 -0.91 -4.67 8.42
N VAL A 94 -1.76 -4.33 7.42
CA VAL A 94 -1.93 -5.08 6.17
C VAL A 94 -0.59 -5.26 5.43
N THR A 95 0.28 -4.24 5.43
CA THR A 95 1.58 -4.30 4.75
C THR A 95 2.71 -4.82 5.65
N CYS A 96 2.52 -4.83 6.96
CA CYS A 96 3.52 -5.25 7.95
C CYS A 96 3.73 -6.78 8.00
N LYS A 97 2.70 -7.55 7.59
CA LYS A 97 2.71 -9.03 7.62
C LYS A 97 3.14 -9.55 9.01
N PHE A 98 2.49 -9.10 10.06
CA PHE A 98 2.76 -9.59 11.41
C PHE A 98 2.34 -11.06 11.54
N PRO A 99 3.11 -11.89 12.26
CA PRO A 99 2.64 -13.20 12.72
C PRO A 99 1.37 -13.06 13.57
N ASN A 100 0.47 -14.05 13.52
CA ASN A 100 -0.82 -13.99 14.24
C ASN A 100 -0.64 -13.89 15.76
N ASP A 101 0.38 -14.56 16.30
CA ASP A 101 0.77 -14.55 17.72
C ASP A 101 1.34 -13.22 18.20
N PHE A 102 1.80 -12.36 17.28
CA PHE A 102 2.36 -11.05 17.61
C PHE A 102 1.45 -9.88 17.18
N TYR A 103 0.35 -10.15 16.47
CA TYR A 103 -0.52 -9.13 15.89
C TYR A 103 -1.12 -8.20 16.95
N GLU A 104 -1.72 -8.78 18.00
CA GLU A 104 -2.33 -8.03 19.10
C GLU A 104 -1.29 -7.22 19.89
N GLU A 105 -0.18 -7.86 20.26
CA GLU A 105 0.91 -7.20 20.99
C GLU A 105 1.48 -6.01 20.20
N ALA A 106 1.66 -6.16 18.89
CA ALA A 106 2.12 -5.08 18.02
C ALA A 106 1.13 -3.91 18.00
N LEU A 107 -0.17 -4.19 17.90
CA LEU A 107 -1.22 -3.17 17.91
C LEU A 107 -1.28 -2.41 19.23
N VAL A 108 -1.28 -3.13 20.37
CA VAL A 108 -1.28 -2.51 21.70
C VAL A 108 -0.04 -1.62 21.86
N THR A 109 1.14 -2.14 21.53
CA THR A 109 2.41 -1.42 21.64
C THR A 109 2.42 -0.16 20.78
N ALA A 110 2.00 -0.25 19.52
CA ALA A 110 1.97 0.89 18.61
C ALA A 110 0.90 1.93 18.97
N PHE A 111 -0.26 1.49 19.47
CA PHE A 111 -1.31 2.38 19.92
C PHE A 111 -0.86 3.15 21.16
N VAL A 112 -0.47 2.46 22.24
CA VAL A 112 -0.03 3.11 23.49
C VAL A 112 1.18 4.01 23.23
N GLY A 113 2.22 3.51 22.56
CA GLY A 113 3.41 4.30 22.23
C GLY A 113 3.13 5.46 21.25
N GLY A 114 2.02 5.37 20.53
CA GLY A 114 1.59 6.34 19.53
C GLY A 114 0.70 7.47 20.05
N LEU A 115 0.12 7.33 21.25
CA LEU A 115 -0.83 8.30 21.80
C LEU A 115 -0.19 9.68 22.00
N GLN A 116 -0.96 10.71 21.63
CA GLN A 116 -0.58 12.11 21.82
C GLN A 116 -0.70 12.53 23.30
N ASN A 117 -1.72 12.03 23.99
CA ASN A 117 -1.95 12.36 25.40
C ASN A 117 -0.97 11.60 26.30
N GLU A 118 0.05 12.31 26.76
CA GLU A 118 1.11 11.81 27.65
C GLU A 118 0.59 11.20 28.95
N PHE A 119 -0.47 11.77 29.54
CA PHE A 119 -1.06 11.28 30.78
C PHE A 119 -1.71 9.91 30.58
N VAL A 120 -2.56 9.80 29.55
CA VAL A 120 -3.23 8.54 29.19
C VAL A 120 -2.20 7.50 28.81
N ARG A 121 -1.20 7.86 28.00
CA ARG A 121 -0.11 6.96 27.60
C ARG A 121 0.62 6.39 28.82
N LYS A 122 1.04 7.24 29.76
CA LYS A 122 1.76 6.81 30.97
C LYS A 122 0.90 5.90 31.84
N HIS A 123 -0.40 6.16 31.93
CA HIS A 123 -1.33 5.32 32.67
C HIS A 123 -1.47 3.93 32.03
N LEU A 124 -1.66 3.87 30.71
CA LEU A 124 -1.78 2.59 29.98
C LEU A 124 -0.48 1.77 30.02
N MET A 125 0.70 2.42 30.00
CA MET A 125 2.00 1.74 30.14
C MET A 125 2.19 1.04 31.50
N GLN A 126 1.39 1.40 32.52
CA GLN A 126 1.43 0.75 33.83
C GLN A 126 0.46 -0.44 33.93
N GLN A 127 -0.34 -0.68 32.90
CA GLN A 127 -1.30 -1.77 32.83
C GLN A 127 -0.73 -2.92 31.98
N ASN A 128 -0.94 -4.16 32.40
CA ASN A 128 -0.57 -5.33 31.60
C ASN A 128 -1.72 -5.66 30.63
N LEU A 129 -1.77 -4.94 29.51
CA LEU A 129 -2.84 -5.06 28.51
C LEU A 129 -2.41 -6.01 27.39
N GLU A 130 -3.14 -7.12 27.23
CA GLU A 130 -2.84 -8.15 26.22
C GLU A 130 -3.75 -8.06 24.99
N ALA A 131 -4.93 -7.43 25.12
CA ALA A 131 -5.92 -7.32 24.06
C ALA A 131 -6.12 -5.86 23.62
N PHE A 132 -6.19 -5.64 22.30
CA PHE A 132 -6.32 -4.31 21.73
C PHE A 132 -7.63 -3.60 22.13
N GLU A 133 -8.75 -4.31 22.09
CA GLU A 133 -10.06 -3.75 22.46
C GLU A 133 -10.10 -3.29 23.93
N GLN A 134 -9.47 -4.05 24.84
CA GLN A 134 -9.37 -3.64 26.25
C GLN A 134 -8.55 -2.36 26.38
N THR A 135 -7.44 -2.26 25.64
CA THR A 135 -6.60 -1.06 25.59
C THR A 135 -7.36 0.17 25.09
N LEU A 136 -8.12 0.02 24.00
CA LEU A 136 -8.89 1.12 23.42
C LEU A 136 -9.98 1.61 24.38
N ASN A 137 -10.66 0.69 25.06
CA ASN A 137 -11.68 1.05 26.05
C ASN A 137 -11.08 1.72 27.29
N ALA A 138 -9.93 1.25 27.78
CA ALA A 138 -9.20 1.91 28.86
C ALA A 138 -8.71 3.32 28.47
N ALA A 139 -8.36 3.55 27.20
CA ALA A 139 -7.98 4.88 26.74
C ALA A 139 -9.17 5.86 26.71
N ARG A 140 -10.40 5.36 26.44
CA ARG A 140 -11.63 6.17 26.34
C ARG A 140 -12.17 6.63 27.70
N THR A 141 -11.67 6.11 28.82
CA THR A 141 -12.12 6.52 30.16
C THR A 141 -11.52 7.86 30.61
N PHE A 142 -10.66 8.48 29.80
CA PHE A 142 -9.96 9.74 30.06
C PHE A 142 -10.30 10.77 28.98
#